data_AF-A0A4Y8VR54-F1
#
_entry.id   AF-A0A4Y8VR54-F1
#
_cell.length_a   1.000
_cell.length_b   1.000
_cell.length_c   1.000
_cell.angle_alpha   90.00
_cell.angle_beta   90.00
_cell.angle_gamma   90.00
#
_symmetry.space_group_name_H-M   'P 1'
#
loop_
_entity.id
_entity.type
_entity.pdbx_description
1 polymer ?
#
loop_
_entity_poly.entity_id
_entity_poly.type
_entity_poly.pdbx_seq_one_letter_code
_entity_poly.pdbx_strand_id
1 'polypeptide(L)' 'MSWITESNRQKHFWYAIPCGFLITILFVAGLAAGMEFKDKSYGDKWDWLDFLATILGGLVGQIIQVIALLLMWKGGVI' A
#
# COMPACT_ATOMS: atom_id res chain seq x y z
N MET A 1 23.05 5.56 2.26
CA MET A 1 21.94 4.65 2.59
C MET A 1 20.73 5.03 1.76
N SER A 2 20.29 4.17 0.83
CA SER A 2 18.98 4.32 0.20
C SER A 2 18.02 3.37 0.94
N TRP A 3 17.35 3.94 1.94
CA TRP A 3 16.39 3.27 2.83
C TRP A 3 15.33 2.45 2.07
N ILE A 4 15.01 2.86 0.84
CA ILE A 4 13.99 2.24 -0.01
C ILE A 4 14.50 1.01 -0.79
N THR A 5 15.81 0.83 -0.96
CA THR A 5 16.41 -0.24 -1.79
C THR A 5 17.08 -1.35 -0.99
N GLU A 6 17.22 -1.22 0.33
CA GLU A 6 17.86 -2.25 1.18
C GLU A 6 16.96 -3.47 1.44
N SER A 7 15.64 -3.35 1.29
CA SER A 7 14.67 -4.43 1.51
C SER A 7 13.75 -4.60 0.30
N ASN A 8 12.93 -5.65 0.29
CA ASN A 8 11.79 -5.83 -0.63
C ASN A 8 10.73 -4.70 -0.53
N ARG A 9 10.94 -3.64 0.27
CA ARG A 9 10.08 -2.43 0.42
C ARG A 9 9.51 -1.87 -0.88
N GLN A 10 10.27 -1.87 -1.97
CA GLN A 10 9.74 -1.42 -3.27
C GLN A 10 8.58 -2.30 -3.73
N LYS A 11 8.65 -3.61 -3.53
CA LYS A 11 7.55 -4.54 -3.83
C LYS A 11 6.36 -4.25 -2.93
N HIS A 12 6.58 -4.06 -1.63
CA HIS A 12 5.52 -3.71 -0.68
C HIS A 12 4.77 -2.44 -1.10
N PHE A 13 5.51 -1.41 -1.55
CA PHE A 13 4.94 -0.19 -2.08
C PHE A 13 4.13 -0.42 -3.37
N TRP A 14 4.73 -1.05 -4.39
CA TRP A 14 4.06 -1.25 -5.69
C TRP A 14 2.84 -2.17 -5.62
N TYR A 15 2.89 -3.24 -4.81
CA TYR A 15 1.76 -4.15 -4.63
C TYR A 15 0.60 -3.53 -3.83
N ALA A 16 0.88 -2.55 -2.97
CA ALA A 16 -0.15 -1.87 -2.20
C ALA A 16 -0.98 -0.86 -3.03
N ILE A 17 -0.43 -0.33 -4.13
CA ILE A 17 -1.12 0.62 -5.02
C ILE A 17 -2.43 0.06 -5.58
N PRO A 18 -2.47 -1.11 -6.26
CA PRO A 18 -3.72 -1.66 -6.77
C PRO A 18 -4.72 -1.99 -5.65
N CYS A 19 -4.23 -2.42 -4.47
CA CYS A 19 -5.09 -2.67 -3.30
C CYS A 19 -5.73 -1.37 -2.77
N GLY A 20 -4.96 -0.28 -2.71
CA GLY A 20 -5.48 1.04 -2.33
C GLY A 20 -6.40 1.65 -3.39
N PHE A 21 -6.15 1.37 -4.67
CA PHE A 21 -6.98 1.87 -5.77
C PHE A 21 -8.35 1.19 -5.86
N LEU A 22 -8.41 -0.13 -5.67
CA LEU A 22 -9.64 -0.91 -5.84
C LEU A 22 -10.46 -1.03 -4.54
N ILE A 23 -9.80 -0.98 -3.38
CA ILE A 23 -10.43 -1.21 -2.08
C ILE A 23 -10.34 0.06 -1.24
N THR A 24 -9.58 0.04 -0.15
CA THR A 24 -9.46 1.15 0.81
C THR A 24 -8.12 1.08 1.53
N ILE A 25 -7.71 2.22 2.09
CA ILE A 25 -6.52 2.30 2.94
C ILE A 25 -6.60 1.41 4.19
N LEU A 26 -7.80 1.13 4.73
CA LEU A 26 -7.98 0.24 5.88
C LEU A 26 -7.63 -1.20 5.51
N PHE A 27 -8.00 -1.65 4.30
CA PHE A 27 -7.59 -2.95 3.79
C PHE A 27 -6.07 -3.02 3.64
N VAL A 28 -5.44 -1.97 3.10
CA VAL A 28 -3.98 -1.92 2.97
C VAL A 28 -3.29 -1.96 4.33
N ALA A 29 -3.85 -1.32 5.36
CA ALA A 29 -3.32 -1.40 6.72
C ALA A 29 -3.41 -2.82 7.30
N GLY A 30 -4.53 -3.52 7.06
CA GLY A 30 -4.67 -4.93 7.39
C GLY A 30 -3.69 -5.83 6.62
N LEU A 31 -3.48 -5.56 5.33
CA LEU A 31 -2.52 -6.26 4.48
C LEU A 31 -1.08 -6.07 5.00
N ALA A 32 -0.70 -4.83 5.32
CA ALA A 32 0.60 -4.50 5.89
C ALA A 32 0.82 -5.23 7.23
N ALA A 33 -0.17 -5.18 8.12
CA ALA A 33 -0.11 -5.89 9.40
C ALA A 33 -0.02 -7.41 9.22
N GLY A 34 -0.76 -7.96 8.25
CA GLY A 34 -0.75 -9.40 7.95
C GLY A 34 0.58 -9.89 7.37
N MET A 35 1.22 -9.11 6.50
CA MET A 35 2.54 -9.43 5.95
C MET A 35 3.61 -9.45 7.06
N GLU A 36 3.65 -8.41 7.90
CA GLU A 36 4.60 -8.36 9.01
C GLU A 36 4.31 -9.42 10.10
N PHE A 37 3.03 -9.74 10.33
CA PHE A 37 2.65 -10.81 11.25
C PHE A 37 3.10 -12.18 10.74
N LYS A 38 2.97 -12.42 9.43
CA LYS A 38 3.48 -13.62 8.76
C LYS A 38 5.00 -13.70 8.93
N ASP A 39 5.73 -12.64 8.63
CA ASP A 39 7.20 -12.64 8.73
C ASP A 39 7.67 -12.88 10.17
N LYS A 40 6.98 -12.27 11.15
CA LYS A 40 7.20 -12.55 12.59
C LYS A 40 6.91 -13.99 12.98
N SER A 41 5.93 -14.64 12.36
CA SER A 41 5.57 -16.04 12.61
C SER A 41 6.61 -17.03 12.08
N TYR A 42 7.35 -16.65 11.03
CA TYR A 42 8.46 -17.44 10.47
C TYR A 42 9.81 -17.15 11.15
N GLY A 43 9.83 -16.36 12.21
CA GLY A 43 11.04 -16.04 13.00
C GLY A 43 11.79 -14.80 12.53
N ASP A 44 11.24 -14.05 11.56
CA ASP A 44 11.80 -12.77 11.16
C ASP A 44 11.37 -11.64 12.12
N LYS A 45 12.03 -10.49 12.02
CA LYS A 45 11.69 -9.32 12.86
C LYS A 45 10.59 -8.50 12.21
N TRP A 46 9.72 -7.93 13.04
CA TRP A 46 8.74 -6.95 12.58
C TRP A 46 9.45 -5.69 12.05
N ASP A 47 9.26 -5.37 10.77
CA ASP A 47 9.82 -4.20 10.12
C ASP A 47 8.75 -3.11 9.93
N TRP A 48 8.82 -2.09 10.79
CA TRP A 48 7.94 -0.93 10.70
C TRP A 48 8.12 -0.13 9.40
N LEU A 49 9.27 -0.25 8.74
CA LEU A 49 9.53 0.44 7.47
C LEU A 49 8.83 -0.27 6.31
N ASP A 50 8.73 -1.59 6.33
CA ASP A 50 8.00 -2.39 5.34
C ASP A 50 6.49 -2.19 5.52
N PHE A 51 6.03 -2.11 6.77
CA PHE A 51 4.68 -1.67 7.10
C PHE A 51 4.38 -0.27 6.53
N LEU A 52 5.24 0.72 6.82
CA LEU A 52 5.05 2.10 6.35
C LEU A 52 5.10 2.20 4.82
N ALA A 53 6.00 1.47 4.17
CA ALA A 53 6.09 1.41 2.70
C ALA A 53 4.80 0.87 2.07
N THR A 54 4.20 -0.15 2.69
CA THR A 54 2.90 -0.70 2.24
C THR A 54 1.78 0.34 2.40
N ILE A 55 1.71 1.03 3.55
CA ILE A 55 0.73 2.12 3.77
C ILE A 55 0.89 3.25 2.76
N LEU A 56 2.13 3.68 2.48
CA LEU A 56 2.42 4.73 1.51
C LEU A 56 1.99 4.33 0.09
N GLY A 57 2.23 3.08 -0.31
CA GLY A 57 1.75 2.55 -1.58
C GLY A 57 0.22 2.56 -1.68
N GLY A 58 -0.46 2.15 -0.61
CA GLY A 58 -1.92 2.23 -0.51
C GLY A 58 -2.46 3.65 -0.59
N LEU A 59 -1.77 4.61 0.04
CA LEU A 59 -2.15 6.01 0.01
C LEU A 59 -2.08 6.57 -1.42
N VAL A 60 -1.02 6.22 -2.16
CA VAL A 60 -0.91 6.56 -3.59
C VAL A 60 -2.05 5.93 -4.38
N GLY A 61 -2.36 4.65 -4.14
CA GLY A 61 -3.52 3.99 -4.74
C GLY A 61 -4.84 4.72 -4.50
N GLN A 62 -5.07 5.16 -3.26
CA GLN A 62 -6.28 5.90 -2.86
C GLN A 62 -6.35 7.28 -3.54
N ILE A 63 -5.23 7.99 -3.66
CA ILE A 63 -5.15 9.28 -4.37
C ILE A 63 -5.52 9.07 -5.86
N ILE A 64 -4.98 8.03 -6.49
CA ILE A 64 -5.30 7.69 -7.88
C ILE A 64 -6.80 7.36 -8.02
N GLN A 65 -7.39 6.64 -7.06
CA GLN A 65 -8.81 6.31 -7.04
C GLN A 65 -9.67 7.58 -6.99
N VAL A 66 -9.34 8.51 -6.10
CA VAL A 66 -10.05 9.79 -5.98
C VAL A 66 -9.93 10.60 -7.27
N ILE A 67 -8.73 10.69 -7.86
CA ILE A 67 -8.54 11.39 -9.14
C ILE A 67 -9.38 10.74 -10.24
N ALA A 68 -9.40 9.41 -10.34
CA ALA A 68 -10.21 8.69 -11.32
C ALA A 68 -11.70 8.99 -11.15
N LEU A 69 -12.21 8.92 -9.91
CA LEU A 69 -13.61 9.24 -9.59
C LEU A 69 -13.95 10.70 -9.92
N LEU A 70 -13.07 11.65 -9.62
CA LEU A 70 -13.25 13.06 -9.96
C LEU A 70 -13.31 13.30 -11.47
N LEU A 71 -12.45 12.62 -12.24
CA LEU A 71 -12.46 12.68 -13.70
C LEU A 71 -13.74 12.08 -14.29
N MET A 72 -14.20 10.95 -13.76
CA MET A 72 -15.46 10.32 -14.18
C MET A 72 -16.67 11.20 -13.88
N TRP A 73 -16.71 11.80 -12.69
CA TRP A 73 -17.73 12.79 -12.30
C TRP A 73 -17.73 14.00 -13.24
N LYS A 74 -16.55 14.61 -13.48
CA LYS A 74 -16.43 15.78 -14.36
C LYS A 74 -16.78 15.45 -15.82
N GLY A 75 -16.53 14.22 -16.26
CA GLY A 75 -16.89 13.72 -17.58
C GLY A 75 -18.37 13.34 -17.74
N GLY A 76 -19.18 13.42 -16.68
CA GLY A 76 -20.60 13.03 -16.71
C GLY A 76 -20.82 11.54 -16.95
N VAL A 77 -19.82 10.70 -16.64
CA VAL A 77 -19.91 9.23 -16.74
C VAL A 77 -20.70 8.66 -15.56
N ILE A 78 -20.72 9.40 -14.45
CA ILE A 78 -21.45 9.11 -13.21
C ILE A 78 -22.36 10.30 -12.94
#